data_AF-A0A7S0LSH3-F1
#
_entry.id   AF-A0A7S0LSH3-F1
#
_cell.length_a   1.000
_cell.length_b   1.000
_cell.length_c   1.000
_cell.angle_alpha   90.00
_cell.angle_beta   90.00
_cell.angle_gamma   90.00
#
_symmetry.space_group_name_H-M   'P 1'
#
loop_
_entity.id
_entity.type
_entity.pdbx_description
1 polymer ?
#
loop_
_entity_poly.entity_id
_entity_poly.type
_entity_poly.pdbx_seq_one_letter_code
_entity_poly.pdbx_strand_id
1 'polypeptide(L)'
;GGLDGIHQYAATFEVVGCDVLFDEDLKPWLLELNASPSLKVETADKSDALVKDQMLADMLSLVDAYPEESLPPEAALLRLAAANSPVPTNSSAPSSASTGSAPQPPAVCLRRWRLDRCASCPTGEEVVHLWRAAAERRRAGGFEALWPSDDPEWRELASGGGRMEQILLAWLDAPSACGVGESSARCVEERWAALLCAEGVGVHDDDDWDDAV
;
A
#
# COMPACT_ATOMS: atom_id res chain seq x y z
N GLY A 1 6.69 -26.09 -11.26
CA GLY A 1 7.37 -24.85 -11.69
C GLY A 1 6.42 -24.10 -12.58
N GLY A 2 5.99 -22.91 -12.17
CA GLY A 2 4.96 -22.15 -12.87
C GLY A 2 4.44 -20.92 -12.11
N LEU A 3 5.01 -20.61 -10.95
CA LEU A 3 4.67 -19.43 -10.15
C LEU A 3 5.82 -18.41 -10.08
N ASP A 4 6.98 -18.71 -10.69
CA ASP A 4 8.24 -17.98 -10.54
C ASP A 4 8.27 -16.57 -11.19
N GLY A 5 7.12 -16.03 -11.61
CA GLY A 5 7.02 -14.70 -12.20
C GLY A 5 5.81 -13.88 -11.77
N ILE A 6 4.99 -14.39 -10.83
CA ILE A 6 3.73 -13.74 -10.41
C ILE A 6 3.80 -13.24 -8.95
N HIS A 7 4.78 -13.72 -8.18
CA HIS A 7 4.99 -13.34 -6.78
C HIS A 7 6.05 -12.25 -6.65
N GLN A 8 5.75 -11.00 -7.02
CA GLN A 8 6.64 -9.90 -6.64
C GLN A 8 6.00 -9.09 -5.52
N TYR A 9 5.92 -9.67 -4.32
CA TYR A 9 5.76 -8.86 -3.12
C TYR A 9 6.90 -7.83 -3.09
N ALA A 10 6.67 -6.67 -2.46
CA ALA A 10 7.78 -5.81 -2.11
C ALA A 10 8.79 -6.65 -1.32
N ALA A 11 10.05 -6.68 -1.76
CA ALA A 11 11.08 -7.49 -1.12
C ALA A 11 11.50 -6.95 0.26
N THR A 12 10.83 -5.90 0.72
CA THR A 12 11.14 -5.12 1.90
C THR A 12 9.85 -4.71 2.60
N PHE A 13 9.88 -4.74 3.93
CA PHE A 13 8.86 -4.21 4.82
C PHE A 13 9.55 -3.47 5.97
N GLU A 14 8.81 -2.64 6.70
CA GLU A 14 9.32 -1.90 7.85
C GLU A 14 8.25 -1.80 8.94
N VAL A 15 8.66 -1.84 10.20
CA VAL A 15 7.80 -1.55 11.35
C VAL A 15 8.23 -0.20 11.90
N VAL A 16 7.31 0.75 11.89
CA VAL A 16 7.54 2.10 12.41
C VAL A 16 6.80 2.25 13.74
N GLY A 17 7.50 2.70 14.78
CA GLY A 17 6.89 3.14 16.03
C GLY A 17 6.37 4.56 15.87
N CYS A 18 5.16 4.83 16.35
CA CYS A 18 4.52 6.12 16.25
C CYS A 18 4.14 6.58 17.66
N ASP A 19 4.74 7.68 18.09
CA ASP A 19 4.49 8.25 19.41
C ASP A 19 3.45 9.35 19.26
N VAL A 20 2.29 9.15 19.90
CA VAL A 20 1.12 10.02 19.74
C VAL A 20 0.69 10.55 21.10
N LEU A 21 0.53 11.87 21.19
CA LEU A 21 -0.05 12.55 22.35
C LEU A 21 -1.51 12.90 22.08
N PHE A 22 -2.38 12.75 23.08
CA PHE A 22 -3.77 13.21 23.01
C PHE A 22 -3.95 14.45 23.89
N ASP A 23 -4.58 15.49 23.36
CA ASP A 23 -4.95 16.68 24.13
C ASP A 23 -6.28 16.51 24.88
N GLU A 24 -6.74 17.58 25.55
CA GLU A 24 -7.99 17.60 26.32
C GLU A 24 -9.24 17.32 25.47
N ASP A 25 -9.18 17.57 24.17
CA ASP A 25 -10.25 17.33 23.20
C ASP A 25 -10.11 15.95 22.49
N LEU A 26 -9.18 15.10 22.95
CA LEU A 26 -8.81 13.81 22.35
C LEU A 26 -8.30 13.92 20.91
N LYS A 27 -7.77 15.09 20.53
CA LYS A 27 -7.10 15.24 19.25
C LYS A 27 -5.72 14.57 19.31
N PRO A 28 -5.38 13.67 18.38
CA PRO A 28 -4.06 13.07 18.32
C PRO A 28 -3.04 14.04 17.71
N TRP A 29 -1.88 14.11 18.34
CA TRP A 29 -0.71 14.87 17.90
C TRP A 29 0.45 13.91 17.73
N LEU A 30 1.02 13.85 16.52
CA LEU A 30 2.21 13.04 16.24
C LEU A 30 3.43 13.73 16.86
N LEU A 31 4.15 13.01 17.71
CA LEU A 31 5.39 13.48 18.31
C LEU A 31 6.59 13.04 17.48
N GLU A 32 6.76 11.73 17.30
CA GLU A 32 7.87 11.17 16.56
C GLU A 32 7.53 9.89 15.81
N LEU A 33 8.31 9.62 14.77
CA LEU A 33 8.29 8.37 14.03
C LEU A 33 9.64 7.66 14.21
N ASN A 34 9.59 6.50 14.85
CA ASN A 34 10.76 5.68 15.15
C ASN A 34 10.89 4.56 14.13
N ALA A 35 11.92 4.62 13.28
CA ALA A 35 12.27 3.53 12.35
C ALA A 35 12.85 2.29 13.05
N SER A 36 13.06 2.34 14.37
CA SER A 36 13.61 1.24 15.16
C SER A 36 12.99 1.23 16.57
N PRO A 37 11.70 0.92 16.70
CA PRO A 37 11.04 0.87 18.00
C PRO A 37 11.64 -0.22 18.91
N SER A 38 11.62 0.02 20.23
CA SER A 38 12.14 -0.96 21.21
C SER A 38 11.28 -2.22 21.23
N LEU A 39 11.89 -3.37 20.91
CA LEU A 39 11.29 -4.70 21.07
C LEU A 39 11.69 -5.39 22.40
N LYS A 40 12.35 -4.66 23.32
CA LYS A 40 12.68 -5.21 24.64
C LYS A 40 11.42 -5.31 25.48
N VAL A 41 11.31 -6.35 26.29
CA VAL A 41 10.25 -6.47 27.30
C VAL A 41 10.65 -5.64 28.50
N GLU A 42 9.91 -4.56 28.75
CA GLU A 42 10.28 -3.60 29.81
C GLU A 42 9.44 -3.78 31.08
N THR A 43 8.28 -4.42 30.99
CA THR A 43 7.37 -4.56 32.12
C THR A 43 7.57 -5.87 32.89
N ALA A 44 7.59 -5.78 34.23
CA ALA A 44 7.80 -6.94 35.11
C ALA A 44 6.64 -7.96 35.08
N ASP A 45 5.44 -7.50 34.75
CA ASP A 45 4.21 -8.28 34.59
C ASP A 45 4.11 -8.97 33.21
N LYS A 46 5.07 -8.72 32.30
CA LYS A 46 5.15 -9.26 30.93
C LYS A 46 3.97 -8.88 30.02
N SER A 47 3.17 -7.89 30.38
CA SER A 47 2.10 -7.39 29.50
C SER A 47 2.66 -6.87 28.17
N ASP A 48 3.80 -6.17 28.21
CA ASP A 48 4.51 -5.68 27.02
C ASP A 48 5.00 -6.81 26.11
N ALA A 49 5.42 -7.94 26.68
CA ALA A 49 5.83 -9.12 25.91
C ALA A 49 4.67 -9.67 25.09
N LEU A 50 3.47 -9.77 25.67
CA LEU A 50 2.31 -10.33 24.98
C LEU A 50 1.91 -9.48 23.77
N VAL A 51 1.94 -8.15 23.92
CA VAL A 51 1.60 -7.24 22.82
C VAL A 51 2.66 -7.31 21.71
N LYS A 52 3.95 -7.23 22.08
CA LYS A 52 5.06 -7.26 21.12
C LYS A 52 5.16 -8.60 20.40
N ASP A 53 5.02 -9.71 21.11
CA ASP A 53 5.07 -11.05 20.53
C ASP A 53 3.92 -11.28 19.55
N GLN A 54 2.69 -10.87 19.93
CA GLN A 54 1.53 -11.00 19.05
C GLN A 54 1.67 -10.11 17.80
N MET A 55 2.09 -8.85 17.98
CA MET A 55 2.36 -7.94 16.87
C MET A 55 3.39 -8.53 15.89
N LEU A 56 4.51 -9.06 16.40
CA LEU A 56 5.54 -9.67 15.57
C LEU A 56 5.03 -10.94 14.86
N ALA A 57 4.25 -11.77 15.53
CA ALA A 57 3.67 -12.98 14.93
C ALA A 57 2.72 -12.63 13.77
N ASP A 58 1.82 -11.66 13.98
CA ASP A 58 0.88 -11.21 12.96
C ASP A 58 1.60 -10.54 11.79
N MET A 59 2.64 -9.75 12.09
CA MET A 59 3.47 -9.10 11.08
C MET A 59 4.17 -10.11 10.18
N LEU A 60 4.81 -11.14 10.76
CA LEU A 60 5.48 -12.19 10.00
C LEU A 60 4.50 -13.04 9.17
N SER A 61 3.26 -13.20 9.65
CA SER A 61 2.18 -13.80 8.87
C SER A 61 1.79 -12.91 7.68
N LEU A 62 1.54 -11.63 7.93
CA LEU A 62 1.10 -10.66 6.92
C LEU A 62 2.08 -10.60 5.72
N VAL A 63 3.39 -10.50 6.02
CA VAL A 63 4.46 -10.43 5.00
C VAL A 63 4.81 -11.76 4.35
N ASP A 64 4.04 -12.83 4.63
CA ASP A 64 4.23 -14.16 4.01
C ASP A 64 5.62 -14.76 4.32
N ALA A 65 6.14 -14.54 5.54
CA ALA A 65 7.49 -14.98 5.93
C ALA A 65 7.60 -16.51 6.10
N TYR A 66 6.45 -17.20 6.22
CA TYR A 66 6.39 -18.64 6.42
C TYR A 66 5.58 -19.29 5.30
N PRO A 67 6.07 -20.41 4.73
CA PRO A 67 5.32 -21.13 3.70
C PRO A 67 4.03 -21.73 4.29
N GLU A 68 2.93 -21.56 3.59
CA GLU A 68 1.66 -22.19 3.98
C GLU A 68 1.68 -23.69 3.71
N GLU A 69 1.18 -24.48 4.67
CA GLU A 69 1.12 -25.94 4.55
C GLU A 69 0.10 -26.41 3.49
N SER A 70 -0.92 -25.60 3.21
CA SER A 70 -1.99 -25.92 2.27
C SER A 70 -2.30 -24.75 1.35
N LEU A 71 -2.84 -25.05 0.16
CA LEU A 71 -3.24 -24.03 -0.81
C LEU A 71 -4.39 -23.19 -0.25
N PRO A 72 -4.23 -21.86 -0.11
CA PRO A 72 -5.27 -21.01 0.42
C PRO A 72 -6.41 -20.81 -0.59
N PRO A 73 -7.60 -20.37 -0.16
CA PRO A 73 -8.76 -20.19 -1.04
C PRO A 73 -8.48 -19.28 -2.24
N GLU A 74 -7.72 -18.20 -2.03
CA GLU A 74 -7.35 -17.24 -3.06
C GLU A 74 -6.35 -17.81 -4.08
N ALA A 75 -5.70 -18.95 -3.84
CA ALA A 75 -4.81 -19.58 -4.83
C ALA A 75 -5.53 -19.88 -6.17
N ALA A 76 -6.87 -20.00 -6.15
CA ALA A 76 -7.68 -20.07 -7.37
C ALA A 76 -7.52 -18.83 -8.28
N LEU A 77 -7.27 -17.65 -7.71
CA LEU A 77 -7.03 -16.41 -8.45
C LEU A 77 -5.73 -16.48 -9.26
N LEU A 78 -4.72 -17.21 -8.81
CA LEU A 78 -3.48 -17.39 -9.60
C LEU A 78 -3.74 -18.14 -10.91
N ARG A 79 -4.65 -19.11 -10.90
CA ARG A 79 -5.07 -19.79 -12.14
C ARG A 79 -5.81 -18.83 -13.07
N LEU A 80 -6.57 -17.90 -12.51
CA LEU A 80 -7.27 -16.87 -13.26
C LEU A 80 -6.34 -15.79 -13.80
N ALA A 81 -5.34 -15.40 -13.02
CA ALA A 81 -4.28 -14.49 -13.45
C ALA A 81 -3.55 -15.07 -14.66
N ALA A 82 -3.14 -16.35 -14.60
CA ALA A 82 -2.50 -17.05 -15.71
C ALA A 82 -3.43 -17.17 -16.93
N ALA A 83 -4.71 -17.47 -16.70
CA ALA A 83 -5.70 -17.47 -17.77
C ALA A 83 -5.88 -16.07 -18.37
N ASN A 84 -5.62 -15.01 -17.60
CA ASN A 84 -5.78 -13.60 -17.97
C ASN A 84 -4.52 -12.86 -18.39
N SER A 85 -3.37 -13.52 -18.40
CA SER A 85 -2.14 -12.96 -18.96
C SER A 85 -2.29 -12.69 -20.46
N PRO A 86 -1.71 -11.59 -20.97
CA PRO A 86 -1.66 -11.35 -22.41
C PRO A 86 -0.94 -12.53 -23.09
N VAL A 87 -1.57 -13.12 -24.10
CA VAL A 87 -0.91 -14.14 -24.92
C VAL A 87 0.28 -13.47 -25.60
N PRO A 88 1.50 -14.03 -25.56
CA PRO A 88 2.59 -13.52 -26.38
C PRO A 88 2.14 -13.61 -27.83
N THR A 89 1.88 -12.45 -28.44
CA THR A 89 1.64 -12.36 -29.87
C THR A 89 2.96 -12.73 -30.55
N ASN A 90 3.10 -13.98 -30.97
CA ASN A 90 4.08 -14.31 -31.99
C ASN A 90 3.69 -13.50 -33.24
N SER A 91 4.40 -12.39 -33.45
CA SER A 91 4.32 -11.56 -34.63
C SER A 91 4.82 -12.35 -35.85
N SER A 92 3.95 -13.22 -36.36
CA SER A 92 4.08 -13.85 -37.68
C SER A 92 2.70 -14.28 -38.18
N ALA A 93 1.74 -13.34 -38.15
CA ALA A 93 0.59 -13.37 -39.05
C ALA A 93 0.84 -12.35 -40.17
N PRO A 94 0.68 -12.71 -41.46
CA PRO A 94 0.97 -11.81 -42.56
C PRO A 94 -0.06 -10.68 -42.59
N SER A 95 0.43 -9.45 -42.48
CA SER A 95 -0.35 -8.22 -42.62
C SER A 95 -0.93 -8.14 -44.04
N SER A 96 -2.19 -8.52 -44.19
CA SER A 96 -3.00 -8.10 -45.34
C SER A 96 -3.65 -6.77 -44.96
N ALA A 97 -3.19 -5.70 -45.59
CA ALA A 97 -3.70 -4.36 -45.40
C ALA A 97 -5.16 -4.27 -45.84
N SER A 98 -6.08 -4.02 -44.90
CA SER A 98 -7.40 -3.48 -45.20
C SER A 98 -7.58 -2.16 -44.44
N THR A 99 -7.78 -1.13 -45.24
CA THR A 99 -7.96 0.27 -44.91
C THR A 99 -9.18 0.49 -44.00
N GLY A 100 -8.99 1.28 -42.94
CA GLY A 100 -10.05 2.08 -42.30
C GLY A 100 -11.20 1.34 -41.65
N SER A 101 -11.01 0.85 -40.42
CA SER A 101 -12.07 0.69 -39.42
C SER A 101 -11.45 0.65 -38.02
N ALA A 102 -12.07 1.34 -37.06
CA ALA A 102 -11.67 1.30 -35.66
C ALA A 102 -11.61 -0.16 -35.16
N PRO A 103 -10.69 -0.51 -34.26
CA PRO A 103 -10.58 -1.87 -33.75
C PRO A 103 -11.88 -2.25 -33.04
N GLN A 104 -12.68 -3.13 -33.65
CA GLN A 104 -13.85 -3.72 -33.03
C GLN A 104 -13.35 -4.62 -31.88
N PRO A 105 -13.88 -4.49 -30.65
CA PRO A 105 -13.57 -5.45 -29.59
C PRO A 105 -14.05 -6.84 -30.04
N PRO A 106 -13.32 -7.92 -29.73
CA PRO A 106 -13.73 -9.26 -30.11
C PRO A 106 -15.15 -9.55 -29.57
N ALA A 107 -16.05 -9.97 -30.46
CA ALA A 107 -17.49 -10.08 -30.21
C ALA A 107 -17.92 -11.12 -29.14
N VAL A 108 -16.97 -11.86 -28.57
CA VAL A 108 -17.25 -12.89 -27.56
C VAL A 108 -16.15 -12.86 -26.51
N CYS A 109 -16.51 -12.51 -25.27
CA CYS A 109 -15.66 -12.73 -24.11
C CYS A 109 -15.40 -14.24 -23.94
N LEU A 110 -14.16 -14.67 -24.13
CA LEU A 110 -13.75 -16.09 -24.09
C LEU A 110 -13.72 -16.68 -22.67
N ARG A 111 -14.06 -15.93 -21.62
CA ARG A 111 -13.77 -16.31 -20.23
C ARG A 111 -15.03 -16.37 -19.36
N ARG A 112 -15.07 -17.40 -18.50
CA ARG A 112 -16.22 -18.00 -17.80
C ARG A 112 -16.99 -17.09 -16.81
N TRP A 113 -16.60 -15.82 -16.67
CA TRP A 113 -17.13 -14.87 -15.68
C TRP A 113 -18.22 -13.98 -16.27
N ARG A 114 -19.29 -14.59 -16.76
CA ARG A 114 -20.48 -13.81 -17.15
C ARG A 114 -21.21 -13.35 -15.89
N LEU A 115 -20.97 -12.09 -15.51
CA LEU A 115 -22.10 -11.24 -15.18
C LEU A 115 -22.51 -10.60 -16.50
N ASP A 116 -23.80 -10.57 -16.83
CA ASP A 116 -24.31 -10.26 -18.18
C ASP A 116 -23.98 -8.85 -18.74
N ARG A 117 -23.11 -8.08 -18.05
CA ARG A 117 -22.75 -6.69 -18.37
C ARG A 117 -21.29 -6.31 -18.06
N CYS A 118 -20.33 -7.21 -18.18
CA CYS A 118 -18.92 -6.83 -17.97
C CYS A 118 -18.47 -5.81 -19.04
N ALA A 119 -18.07 -4.60 -18.63
CA ALA A 119 -17.55 -3.56 -19.52
C ALA A 119 -16.14 -3.88 -20.05
N SER A 120 -15.31 -4.51 -19.22
CA SER A 120 -13.99 -5.07 -19.55
C SER A 120 -13.73 -6.31 -18.67
N CYS A 121 -12.79 -7.16 -19.09
CA CYS A 121 -12.30 -8.27 -18.26
C CYS A 121 -11.01 -7.83 -17.56
N PRO A 122 -10.78 -8.24 -16.30
CA PRO A 122 -9.56 -7.87 -15.62
C PRO A 122 -8.34 -8.51 -16.29
N THR A 123 -7.23 -7.78 -16.35
CA THR A 123 -5.93 -8.29 -16.80
C THR A 123 -5.39 -9.32 -15.82
N GLY A 124 -4.41 -10.13 -16.26
CA GLY A 124 -3.72 -11.04 -15.36
C GLY A 124 -3.12 -10.32 -14.15
N GLU A 125 -2.53 -9.14 -14.35
CA GLU A 125 -1.96 -8.28 -13.31
C GLU A 125 -3.01 -7.80 -12.30
N GLU A 126 -4.16 -7.32 -12.77
CA GLU A 126 -5.27 -6.92 -11.88
C GLU A 126 -5.76 -8.09 -11.02
N VAL A 127 -5.78 -9.31 -11.57
CA VAL A 127 -6.13 -10.51 -10.79
C VAL A 127 -5.05 -10.86 -9.75
N VAL A 128 -3.77 -10.56 -10.01
CA VAL A 128 -2.68 -10.72 -9.03
C VAL A 128 -2.83 -9.73 -7.89
N HIS A 129 -3.22 -8.48 -8.17
CA HIS A 129 -3.52 -7.51 -7.13
C HIS A 129 -4.68 -7.98 -6.24
N LEU A 130 -5.74 -8.54 -6.84
CA LEU A 130 -6.85 -9.14 -6.08
C LEU A 130 -6.39 -10.33 -5.24
N TRP A 131 -5.53 -11.19 -5.78
CA TRP A 131 -4.94 -12.31 -5.04
C TRP A 131 -4.13 -11.81 -3.83
N ARG A 132 -3.26 -10.82 -4.03
CA ARG A 132 -2.45 -10.22 -2.96
C ARG A 132 -3.31 -9.60 -1.88
N ALA A 133 -4.27 -8.76 -2.26
CA ALA A 133 -5.16 -8.12 -1.30
C ALA A 133 -5.98 -9.13 -0.49
N ALA A 134 -6.44 -10.22 -1.13
CA ALA A 134 -7.13 -11.30 -0.42
C ALA A 134 -6.21 -12.04 0.57
N ALA A 135 -4.96 -12.29 0.16
CA ALA A 135 -3.96 -12.96 1.00
C ALA A 135 -3.56 -12.08 2.20
N GLU A 136 -3.29 -10.79 1.98
CA GLU A 136 -2.97 -9.81 3.03
C GLU A 136 -4.11 -9.70 4.05
N ARG A 137 -5.36 -9.54 3.59
CA ARG A 137 -6.54 -9.49 4.48
C ARG A 137 -6.70 -10.74 5.33
N ARG A 138 -6.39 -11.91 4.78
CA ARG A 138 -6.49 -13.19 5.51
C ARG A 138 -5.38 -13.35 6.55
N ARG A 139 -4.18 -12.84 6.26
CA ARG A 139 -3.00 -12.97 7.14
C ARG A 139 -2.77 -11.76 8.05
N ALA A 140 -3.61 -10.74 7.98
CA ALA A 140 -3.41 -9.48 8.70
C ALA A 140 -3.35 -9.63 10.22
N GLY A 141 -3.98 -10.66 10.80
CA GLY A 141 -4.03 -10.81 12.25
C GLY A 141 -4.67 -9.57 12.89
N GLY A 142 -3.95 -8.93 13.82
CA GLY A 142 -4.35 -7.65 14.43
C GLY A 142 -4.10 -6.38 13.59
N PHE A 143 -3.45 -6.48 12.43
CA PHE A 143 -3.22 -5.31 11.57
C PHE A 143 -4.47 -4.94 10.75
N GLU A 144 -4.67 -3.64 10.54
CA GLU A 144 -5.70 -3.10 9.68
C GLU A 144 -5.08 -2.22 8.58
N ALA A 145 -5.54 -2.39 7.34
CA ALA A 145 -5.05 -1.59 6.23
C ALA A 145 -5.65 -0.19 6.29
N LEU A 146 -4.84 0.79 6.69
CA LEU A 146 -5.20 2.21 6.58
C LEU A 146 -5.24 2.68 5.12
N TRP A 147 -4.45 2.07 4.24
CA TRP A 147 -4.45 2.38 2.82
C TRP A 147 -4.08 1.15 1.96
N PRO A 148 -4.80 0.88 0.86
CA PRO A 148 -6.10 1.44 0.51
C PRO A 148 -7.18 1.02 1.52
N SER A 149 -7.99 1.99 1.99
CA SER A 149 -9.00 1.75 3.04
C SER A 149 -10.36 1.32 2.49
N ASP A 150 -11.05 0.46 3.23
CA ASP A 150 -12.48 0.16 3.04
C ASP A 150 -13.37 1.12 3.86
N ASP A 151 -12.80 1.90 4.78
CA ASP A 151 -13.51 2.86 5.61
C ASP A 151 -13.98 4.08 4.78
N PRO A 152 -15.28 4.46 4.84
CA PRO A 152 -15.82 5.57 4.06
C PRO A 152 -15.15 6.92 4.30
N GLU A 153 -14.76 7.22 5.54
CA GLU A 153 -14.13 8.48 5.93
C GLU A 153 -12.70 8.55 5.37
N TRP A 154 -11.94 7.46 5.50
CA TRP A 154 -10.61 7.34 4.88
C TRP A 154 -10.67 7.38 3.35
N ARG A 155 -11.69 6.75 2.76
CA ARG A 155 -11.95 6.82 1.31
C ARG A 155 -12.32 8.22 0.88
N GLU A 156 -13.11 8.96 1.65
CA GLU A 156 -13.44 10.36 1.38
C GLU A 156 -12.21 11.26 1.51
N LEU A 157 -11.38 11.06 2.53
CA LEU A 157 -10.12 11.78 2.69
C LEU A 157 -9.20 11.60 1.47
N ALA A 158 -9.17 10.38 0.93
CA ALA A 158 -8.34 10.07 -0.22
C ALA A 158 -8.97 10.40 -1.59
N SER A 159 -10.29 10.31 -1.72
CA SER A 159 -11.03 10.64 -2.97
C SER A 159 -11.45 12.11 -3.06
N GLY A 160 -11.48 12.80 -1.92
CA GLY A 160 -11.78 14.21 -1.76
C GLY A 160 -10.64 15.08 -2.27
N GLY A 161 -10.52 15.15 -3.60
CA GLY A 161 -9.70 16.15 -4.28
C GLY A 161 -8.24 16.15 -3.87
N GLY A 162 -7.58 14.99 -3.91
CA GLY A 162 -6.13 14.93 -3.99
C GLY A 162 -5.33 15.29 -2.74
N ARG A 163 -5.87 15.41 -1.52
CA ARG A 163 -5.00 15.72 -0.37
C ARG A 163 -3.93 14.65 -0.11
N MET A 164 -4.30 13.38 0.08
CA MET A 164 -3.32 12.31 0.29
C MET A 164 -2.54 11.97 -0.98
N GLU A 165 -3.20 11.95 -2.15
CA GLU A 165 -2.53 11.69 -3.43
C GLU A 165 -1.55 12.82 -3.81
N GLN A 166 -1.89 14.09 -3.58
CA GLN A 166 -0.97 15.22 -3.78
C GLN A 166 0.14 15.24 -2.73
N ILE A 167 -0.12 14.87 -1.47
CA ILE A 167 0.94 14.67 -0.46
C ILE A 167 1.91 13.57 -0.93
N LEU A 168 1.40 12.42 -1.39
CA LEU A 168 2.22 11.32 -1.89
C LEU A 168 2.97 11.67 -3.18
N LEU A 169 2.32 12.35 -4.13
CA LEU A 169 2.97 12.84 -5.36
C LEU A 169 4.02 13.92 -5.04
N ALA A 170 3.72 14.84 -4.12
CA ALA A 170 4.68 15.82 -3.62
C ALA A 170 5.86 15.14 -2.91
N TRP A 171 5.64 14.02 -2.20
CA TRP A 171 6.72 13.22 -1.60
C TRP A 171 7.61 12.56 -2.63
N LEU A 172 7.03 11.98 -3.67
CA LEU A 172 7.78 11.37 -4.76
C LEU A 172 8.57 12.41 -5.57
N ASP A 173 8.05 13.64 -5.70
CA ASP A 173 8.70 14.74 -6.42
C ASP A 173 9.67 15.58 -5.55
N ALA A 174 9.60 15.51 -4.22
CA ALA A 174 10.45 16.32 -3.35
C ALA A 174 11.97 16.10 -3.56
N PRO A 175 12.48 14.85 -3.70
CA PRO A 175 13.89 14.58 -3.96
C PRO A 175 14.37 14.99 -5.36
N SER A 176 13.48 15.13 -6.34
CA SER A 176 13.87 15.55 -7.69
C SER A 176 13.99 17.07 -7.82
N ALA A 177 13.32 17.80 -6.92
CA ALA A 177 13.34 19.26 -6.88
C ALA A 177 14.40 19.85 -5.92
N CYS A 178 14.88 19.07 -4.95
CA CYS A 178 16.05 19.41 -4.13
C CYS A 178 17.27 18.68 -4.71
N GLY A 179 18.40 19.37 -4.96
CA GLY A 179 19.63 18.74 -5.51
C GLY A 179 20.22 17.64 -4.61
N VAL A 180 21.40 17.08 -4.92
CA VAL A 180 22.02 16.02 -4.08
C VAL A 180 23.03 16.60 -3.08
N GLY A 181 22.84 16.43 -1.76
CA GLY A 181 23.80 16.83 -0.70
C GLY A 181 23.14 17.10 0.66
N GLU A 182 23.89 17.40 1.74
CA GLU A 182 23.31 17.70 3.08
C GLU A 182 22.31 18.87 3.09
N SER A 183 22.46 19.83 2.17
CA SER A 183 21.50 20.91 1.95
C SER A 183 20.16 20.44 1.35
N SER A 184 20.10 19.22 0.81
CA SER A 184 18.90 18.65 0.23
C SER A 184 17.94 18.08 1.27
N ALA A 185 18.45 17.50 2.36
CA ALA A 185 17.62 16.99 3.45
C ALA A 185 16.81 18.14 4.09
N ARG A 186 17.50 19.23 4.41
CA ARG A 186 16.87 20.46 4.94
C ARG A 186 15.89 21.11 3.96
N CYS A 187 16.22 21.12 2.65
CA CYS A 187 15.31 21.57 1.60
C CYS A 187 14.02 20.73 1.53
N VAL A 188 14.15 19.41 1.71
CA VAL A 188 13.01 18.50 1.75
C VAL A 188 12.17 18.77 3.00
N GLU A 189 12.78 18.85 4.18
CA GLU A 189 12.10 19.16 5.46
C GLU A 189 11.37 20.50 5.44
N GLU A 190 12.00 21.59 4.97
CA GLU A 190 11.38 22.92 4.90
C GLU A 190 10.16 22.93 3.94
N ARG A 191 10.23 22.18 2.83
CA ARG A 191 9.10 22.04 1.92
C ARG A 191 7.98 21.18 2.50
N TRP A 192 8.33 20.18 3.30
CA TRP A 192 7.38 19.37 4.04
C TRP A 192 6.63 20.18 5.09
N ALA A 193 7.35 20.92 5.93
CA ALA A 193 6.77 21.80 6.92
C ALA A 193 5.80 22.82 6.27
N ALA A 194 6.19 23.40 5.13
CA ALA A 194 5.33 24.33 4.39
C ALA A 194 4.05 23.66 3.85
N LEU A 195 4.15 22.42 3.35
CA LEU A 195 2.99 21.68 2.83
C LEU A 195 2.03 21.27 3.95
N LEU A 196 2.57 20.79 5.08
CA LEU A 196 1.80 20.41 6.26
C LEU A 196 1.10 21.63 6.88
N CYS A 197 1.81 22.76 7.02
CA CYS A 197 1.22 24.02 7.49
C CYS A 197 0.10 24.54 6.56
N ALA A 198 0.25 24.40 5.23
CA ALA A 198 -0.79 24.78 4.28
C ALA A 198 -2.07 23.93 4.42
N GLU A 199 -1.93 22.68 4.88
CA GLU A 199 -3.04 21.77 5.17
C GLU A 199 -3.58 21.92 6.61
N GLY A 200 -3.10 22.91 7.37
CA GLY A 200 -3.54 23.15 8.75
C GLY A 200 -3.01 22.14 9.77
N VAL A 201 -1.99 21.36 9.39
CA VAL A 201 -1.24 20.50 10.32
C VAL A 201 -0.19 21.38 11.01
N GLY A 202 -0.33 21.58 12.32
CA GLY A 202 0.64 22.33 13.11
C GLY A 202 1.95 21.55 13.20
N VAL A 203 3.04 22.14 12.72
CA VAL A 203 4.40 21.63 12.91
C VAL A 203 5.02 22.49 14.01
N HIS A 204 5.27 21.90 15.18
CA HIS A 204 5.94 22.57 16.30
C HIS A 204 7.34 21.99 16.44
N ASP A 205 8.34 22.87 16.55
CA ASP A 205 9.71 22.48 16.84
C ASP A 205 9.85 22.09 18.32
N ASP A 206 10.81 21.22 18.65
CA ASP A 206 11.06 20.69 20.00
C ASP A 206 11.26 21.75 21.11
N ASP A 207 11.51 23.01 20.75
CA ASP A 207 11.78 24.12 21.68
C ASP A 207 10.51 24.91 22.11
N ASP A 208 9.32 24.64 21.56
CA ASP A 208 8.12 25.50 21.72
C ASP A 208 7.16 25.04 22.84
N TRP A 209 7.55 24.07 23.67
CA TRP A 209 6.68 23.43 24.67
C TRP A 209 6.57 24.17 26.02
N ASP A 210 7.36 25.23 26.25
CA ASP A 210 7.39 25.92 27.55
C ASP A 210 6.12 26.77 27.83
N ASP A 211 5.28 27.04 26.83
CA ASP A 211 4.09 27.91 26.99
C ASP A 211 2.74 27.15 27.12
N ALA A 212 2.76 25.81 27.24
CA ALA A 212 1.55 24.98 27.30
C ALA A 212 1.33 24.25 28.66
N VAL A 213 1.67 24.90 29.79
CA VAL A 213 1.36 24.43 31.16
C VAL A 213 0.58 25.46 31.96
#